data_AF-A0A2A4WKS0-F1
#
_entry.id   AF-A0A2A4WKS0-F1
#
_cell.length_a   1.000
_cell.length_b   1.000
_cell.length_c   1.000
_cell.angle_alpha   90.00
_cell.angle_beta   90.00
_cell.angle_gamma   90.00
#
_symmetry.space_group_name_H-M   'P 1'
#
loop_
_entity.id
_entity.type
_entity.pdbx_description
1 polymer ?
#
loop_
_entity_poly.entity_id
_entity_poly.type
_entity_poly.pdbx_seq_one_letter_code
_entity_poly.pdbx_strand_id
1 'polypeptide(L)'
;MYGFVTSGRDISTLDNKAYWLDAESFADVETEFFRQGHWDKEGVKGYLALPCFNRANEMITVELTEDQTVVKSTIGKATELLRYDGAEGYTTGTLGKIMGGGGTQISPNARKLTLLSGE
;
A
#
# COMPACT_ATOMS: atom_id res chain seq x y z
N MET A 1 -13.18 3.59 4.56
CA MET A 1 -12.27 2.72 3.80
C MET A 1 -10.84 3.15 4.11
N TYR A 2 -9.88 2.26 3.88
CA TYR A 2 -8.49 2.47 4.29
C TYR A 2 -7.57 2.42 3.08
N GLY A 3 -6.50 3.21 3.09
CA GLY A 3 -5.54 3.26 2.00
C GLY A 3 -4.10 3.31 2.50
N PHE A 4 -3.21 2.56 1.86
CA PHE A 4 -1.76 2.73 2.05
C PHE A 4 -1.16 3.57 0.94
N VAL A 5 -0.39 4.59 1.31
CA VAL A 5 0.28 5.53 0.39
C VAL A 5 1.77 5.65 0.70
N THR A 6 2.50 6.31 -0.20
CA THR A 6 3.85 6.82 0.10
C THR A 6 3.74 8.24 0.64
N SER A 7 4.33 8.48 1.80
CA SER A 7 4.39 9.80 2.42
C SER A 7 5.06 10.84 1.53
N GLY A 8 4.58 12.08 1.64
CA GLY A 8 5.04 13.19 0.82
C GLY A 8 4.52 13.17 -0.62
N ARG A 9 3.65 12.21 -0.99
CA ARG A 9 2.84 12.34 -2.21
C ARG A 9 1.72 13.34 -1.95
N ASP A 10 1.47 14.21 -2.93
CA ASP A 10 0.26 15.01 -2.95
C ASP A 10 -0.95 14.06 -3.06
N ILE A 11 -1.74 13.98 -1.99
CA ILE A 11 -2.98 13.16 -1.93
C ILE A 11 -4.25 13.99 -2.13
N SER A 12 -4.13 15.27 -2.54
CA SER A 12 -5.29 16.14 -2.83
C SER A 12 -6.21 15.57 -3.91
N THR A 13 -5.67 14.70 -4.76
CA THR A 13 -6.44 13.84 -5.67
C THR A 13 -6.09 12.38 -5.39
N LEU A 14 -7.10 11.59 -5.04
CA LEU A 14 -6.95 10.19 -4.63
C LEU A 14 -6.77 9.20 -5.80
N ASP A 15 -6.89 9.69 -7.04
CA ASP A 15 -6.79 8.89 -8.27
C ASP A 15 -5.44 8.16 -8.38
N ASN A 16 -5.48 6.82 -8.34
CA ASN A 16 -4.32 5.92 -8.47
C ASN A 16 -3.18 6.13 -7.45
N LYS A 17 -3.44 6.80 -6.31
CA LYS A 17 -2.38 7.13 -5.34
C LYS A 17 -2.32 6.18 -4.14
N ALA A 18 -3.43 5.52 -3.81
CA ALA A 18 -3.54 4.64 -2.67
C ALA A 18 -3.92 3.22 -3.08
N TYR A 19 -3.52 2.28 -2.24
CA TYR A 19 -3.94 0.89 -2.30
C TYR A 19 -5.08 0.73 -1.32
N TRP A 20 -6.28 0.59 -1.85
CA TRP A 20 -7.50 0.66 -1.06
C TRP A 20 -7.89 -0.70 -0.50
N LEU A 21 -8.37 -0.69 0.74
CA LEU A 21 -8.86 -1.83 1.47
C LEU A 21 -10.25 -1.52 2.03
N ASP A 22 -11.11 -2.54 2.03
CA ASP A 22 -12.30 -2.54 2.88
C ASP A 22 -11.90 -2.78 4.34
N ALA A 23 -12.86 -2.70 5.26
CA ALA A 23 -12.56 -2.82 6.69
C ALA A 23 -12.05 -4.21 7.08
N GLU A 24 -12.54 -5.26 6.43
CA GLU A 24 -12.11 -6.64 6.66
C GLU A 24 -10.65 -6.83 6.20
N SER A 25 -10.34 -6.44 4.97
CA SER A 25 -8.99 -6.57 4.42
C SER A 25 -7.98 -5.68 5.16
N PHE A 26 -8.42 -4.53 5.68
CA PHE A 26 -7.59 -3.71 6.55
C PHE A 26 -7.32 -4.37 7.91
N ALA A 27 -8.34 -4.98 8.53
CA ALA A 27 -8.17 -5.70 9.79
C ALA A 27 -7.20 -6.88 9.66
N ASP A 28 -7.18 -7.57 8.50
CA ASP A 28 -6.18 -8.61 8.22
C ASP A 28 -4.76 -8.02 8.21
N VAL A 29 -4.55 -6.90 7.49
CA VAL A 29 -3.27 -6.20 7.41
C VAL A 29 -2.83 -5.66 8.77
N GLU A 30 -3.73 -5.07 9.54
CA GLU A 30 -3.47 -4.58 10.89
C GLU A 30 -3.08 -5.74 11.83
N THR A 31 -3.83 -6.84 11.78
CA THR A 31 -3.57 -8.03 12.60
C THR A 31 -2.21 -8.63 12.29
N GLU A 32 -1.77 -8.62 11.03
CA GLU A 32 -0.50 -9.23 10.65
C GLU A 32 0.70 -8.28 10.85
N PHE A 33 0.54 -6.98 10.56
CA PHE A 33 1.66 -6.05 10.40
C PHE A 33 1.67 -4.84 11.35
N PHE A 34 0.71 -4.69 12.26
CA PHE A 34 0.72 -3.61 13.26
C PHE A 34 1.03 -4.13 14.66
N ARG A 35 2.09 -3.60 15.29
CA ARG A 35 2.53 -4.00 16.64
C ARG A 35 3.02 -2.79 17.44
N GLN A 36 2.54 -2.65 18.67
CA GLN A 36 3.01 -1.63 19.62
C GLN A 36 2.99 -0.19 19.06
N GLY A 37 1.97 0.16 18.25
CA GLY A 37 1.88 1.49 17.64
C GLY A 37 2.70 1.66 16.36
N HIS A 38 3.35 0.62 15.86
CA HIS A 38 4.22 0.67 14.69
C HIS A 38 3.78 -0.32 13.61
N TRP A 39 3.78 0.16 12.38
CA TRP A 39 3.56 -0.65 11.17
C TRP A 39 4.87 -1.29 10.71
N ASP A 40 4.85 -2.60 10.45
CA ASP A 40 5.84 -3.28 9.60
C ASP A 40 5.60 -2.90 8.13
N LYS A 41 6.14 -1.75 7.74
CA LYS A 41 5.97 -1.17 6.40
C LYS A 41 6.47 -2.10 5.29
N GLU A 42 7.55 -2.84 5.54
CA GLU A 42 8.10 -3.78 4.57
C GLU A 42 7.23 -5.03 4.44
N GLY A 43 6.65 -5.51 5.55
CA GLY A 43 5.65 -6.58 5.57
C GLY A 43 4.39 -6.18 4.80
N VAL A 44 3.82 -5.01 5.08
CA VAL A 44 2.66 -4.46 4.35
C VAL A 44 2.95 -4.35 2.85
N LYS A 45 4.11 -3.80 2.48
CA LYS A 45 4.54 -3.72 1.08
C LYS A 45 4.62 -5.10 0.42
N GLY A 46 5.16 -6.09 1.11
CA GLY A 46 5.27 -7.47 0.61
C GLY A 46 3.92 -8.16 0.45
N TYR A 47 3.02 -8.00 1.42
CA TYR A 47 1.69 -8.61 1.46
C TYR A 47 0.74 -8.01 0.41
N LEU A 48 0.81 -6.69 0.23
CA LEU A 48 0.04 -5.97 -0.78
C LEU A 48 0.80 -5.87 -2.13
N ALA A 49 1.96 -6.53 -2.25
CA ALA A 49 2.82 -6.53 -3.44
C ALA A 49 2.98 -5.14 -4.09
N LEU A 50 3.23 -4.12 -3.26
CA LEU A 50 3.18 -2.74 -3.72
C LEU A 50 4.35 -2.44 -4.68
N PRO A 51 4.12 -1.70 -5.78
CA PRO A 51 5.16 -1.34 -6.73
C PRO A 51 6.31 -0.60 -6.08
N CYS A 52 7.45 -0.53 -6.78
CA CYS A 52 8.69 0.03 -6.26
C CYS A 52 8.55 1.38 -5.57
N PHE A 53 7.76 2.27 -6.16
CA PHE A 53 7.56 3.63 -5.67
C PHE A 53 6.55 3.74 -4.51
N ASN A 54 5.81 2.68 -4.19
CA ASN A 54 4.91 2.65 -3.06
C ASN A 54 5.60 1.99 -1.85
N ARG A 55 5.74 2.77 -0.77
CA ARG A 55 6.42 2.38 0.47
C ARG A 55 5.46 1.99 1.59
N ALA A 56 4.14 2.17 1.42
CA ALA A 56 3.13 1.98 2.48
C ALA A 56 3.55 2.57 3.82
N ASN A 57 4.13 3.77 3.79
CA ASN A 57 4.70 4.39 4.98
C ASN A 57 3.79 5.44 5.62
N GLU A 58 2.60 5.63 5.08
CA GLU A 58 1.49 6.45 5.60
C GLU A 58 0.17 5.72 5.32
N MET A 59 -0.74 5.77 6.30
CA MET A 59 -2.08 5.20 6.22
C MET A 59 -3.10 6.33 6.17
N ILE A 60 -4.05 6.23 5.25
CA ILE A 60 -5.13 7.21 5.11
C ILE A 60 -6.49 6.55 5.30
N THR A 61 -7.40 7.29 5.91
CA THR A 61 -8.81 6.90 6.04
C THR A 61 -9.67 7.82 5.19
N VAL A 62 -10.60 7.22 4.44
CA VAL A 62 -11.55 7.94 3.60
C VAL A 62 -12.98 7.51 3.87
N GLU A 63 -13.92 8.43 3.67
CA GLU A 63 -15.35 8.14 3.62
C GLU A 63 -15.84 8.04 2.18
N LEU A 64 -16.92 7.28 2.00
CA LEU A 64 -17.69 7.22 0.77
C LEU A 64 -18.70 8.36 0.77
N THR A 65 -18.69 9.21 -0.25
CA THR A 65 -19.67 10.30 -0.38
C THR A 65 -20.96 9.83 -1.04
N GLU A 66 -20.90 8.72 -1.78
CA GLU A 66 -22.02 8.10 -2.50
C GLU A 66 -21.82 6.59 -2.62
N ASP A 67 -22.93 5.87 -2.73
CA ASP A 67 -22.92 4.44 -3.03
C ASP A 67 -22.16 4.13 -4.33
N GLN A 68 -21.40 3.05 -4.31
CA GLN A 68 -20.63 2.57 -5.47
C GLN A 68 -20.39 1.07 -5.41
N THR A 69 -20.28 0.47 -6.58
CA THR A 69 -19.78 -0.90 -6.73
C THR A 69 -18.26 -0.85 -6.85
N VAL A 70 -17.57 -1.66 -6.05
CA VAL A 70 -16.11 -1.79 -6.10
C VAL A 70 -15.73 -3.18 -6.60
N VAL A 71 -14.59 -3.26 -7.29
CA VAL A 71 -13.98 -4.54 -7.64
C VAL A 71 -13.06 -4.96 -6.52
N LYS A 72 -13.30 -6.13 -5.91
CA LYS A 72 -12.41 -6.77 -4.94
C LYS A 72 -11.48 -7.74 -5.68
N SER A 73 -10.19 -7.74 -5.36
CA SER A 73 -9.20 -8.58 -6.04
C SER A 73 -8.10 -9.02 -5.09
N THR A 74 -7.78 -10.31 -5.15
CA THR A 74 -6.62 -10.88 -4.46
C THR A 74 -5.35 -10.52 -5.21
N ILE A 75 -4.36 -10.03 -4.48
CA ILE A 75 -3.08 -9.59 -5.00
C ILE A 75 -2.18 -10.82 -5.19
N GLY A 76 -1.71 -11.02 -6.41
CA GLY A 76 -0.77 -12.10 -6.73
C GLY A 76 0.66 -11.81 -6.28
N LYS A 77 1.52 -12.82 -6.43
CA LYS A 77 2.97 -12.67 -6.25
C LYS A 77 3.52 -11.67 -7.26
N ALA A 78 4.51 -10.90 -6.83
CA ALA A 78 5.27 -10.00 -7.70
C ALA A 78 6.76 -10.09 -7.39
N THR A 79 7.59 -9.52 -8.26
CA THR A 79 9.03 -9.39 -8.01
C THR A 79 9.45 -7.95 -8.26
N GLU A 80 10.09 -7.35 -7.27
CA GLU A 80 10.73 -6.05 -7.39
C GLU A 80 12.22 -6.26 -7.65
N LEU A 81 12.80 -5.45 -8.53
CA LEU A 81 14.24 -5.41 -8.76
C LEU A 81 14.86 -4.29 -7.94
N LEU A 82 15.77 -4.65 -7.05
CA LEU A 82 16.48 -3.74 -6.15
C LEU A 82 17.95 -3.66 -6.53
N ARG A 83 18.52 -2.47 -6.40
CA ARG A 83 19.95 -2.23 -6.53
C ARG A 83 20.36 -1.27 -5.43
N TYR A 84 21.41 -1.63 -4.69
CA TYR A 84 22.02 -0.76 -3.70
C TYR A 84 23.37 -0.30 -4.23
N ASP A 85 23.55 1.01 -4.33
CA ASP A 85 24.83 1.64 -4.64
C ASP A 85 25.34 2.32 -3.35
N GLY A 86 26.46 1.82 -2.85
CA GLY A 86 27.10 2.27 -1.61
C GLY A 86 28.31 3.19 -1.86
N ALA A 87 29.00 3.56 -0.77
CA ALA A 87 30.24 4.34 -0.86
C ALA A 87 31.32 3.58 -1.64
N GLU A 88 32.27 4.33 -2.23
CA GLU A 88 33.45 3.78 -2.92
C GLU A 88 33.12 2.85 -4.11
N GLY A 89 31.96 3.04 -4.74
CA GLY A 89 31.58 2.26 -5.93
C GLY A 89 31.08 0.84 -5.62
N TYR A 90 30.83 0.52 -4.34
CA TYR A 90 30.15 -0.72 -3.99
C TYR A 90 28.76 -0.77 -4.63
N THR A 91 28.42 -1.91 -5.24
CA THR A 91 27.08 -2.15 -5.77
C THR A 91 26.68 -3.60 -5.53
N THR A 92 25.42 -3.83 -5.17
CA THR A 92 24.88 -5.20 -5.02
C THR A 92 24.57 -5.86 -6.36
N GLY A 93 24.67 -5.13 -7.47
CA GLY A 93 24.01 -5.50 -8.72
C GLY A 93 22.48 -5.48 -8.56
N THR A 94 21.76 -6.01 -9.55
CA THR A 94 20.30 -6.11 -9.51
C THR A 94 19.88 -7.39 -8.80
N LEU A 95 19.16 -7.26 -7.68
CA LEU A 95 18.63 -8.35 -6.87
C LEU A 95 17.11 -8.38 -6.98
N GLY A 96 16.53 -9.58 -7.15
CA GLY A 96 15.08 -9.76 -7.11
C GLY A 96 14.56 -9.93 -5.68
N LYS A 97 13.68 -9.05 -5.23
CA LYS A 97 12.87 -9.21 -4.01
C LYS A 97 11.51 -9.78 -4.40
N ILE A 98 11.25 -11.03 -4.03
CA ILE A 98 9.94 -11.65 -4.20
C ILE A 98 8.97 -11.04 -3.18
N MET A 99 7.86 -10.52 -3.67
CA MET A 99 6.73 -10.07 -2.85
C MET A 99 5.69 -11.18 -2.87
N GLY A 100 5.34 -11.69 -1.69
CA GLY A 100 4.45 -12.83 -1.54
C GLY A 100 3.04 -12.58 -2.09
N GLY A 101 2.58 -11.32 -2.05
CA GLY A 101 1.17 -11.02 -2.28
C GLY A 101 0.29 -11.72 -1.25
N GLY A 102 -0.97 -11.93 -1.60
CA GLY A 102 -1.96 -12.62 -0.76
C GLY A 102 -2.99 -11.68 -0.14
N GLY A 103 -2.67 -10.39 -0.03
CA GLY A 103 -3.63 -9.38 0.40
C GLY A 103 -4.76 -9.15 -0.58
N THR A 104 -5.84 -8.55 -0.09
CA THR A 104 -6.98 -8.16 -0.91
C THR A 104 -7.05 -6.64 -1.03
N GLN A 105 -7.24 -6.16 -2.26
CA GLN A 105 -7.52 -4.76 -2.53
C GLN A 105 -8.92 -4.58 -3.09
N ILE A 106 -9.46 -3.38 -2.90
CA ILE A 106 -10.65 -2.90 -3.59
C ILE A 106 -10.26 -1.78 -4.56
N SER A 107 -11.03 -1.61 -5.64
CA SER A 107 -10.85 -0.53 -6.62
C SER A 107 -12.07 0.40 -6.60
N PRO A 108 -12.12 1.37 -5.68
CA PRO A 108 -13.18 2.37 -5.64
C PRO A 108 -12.99 3.45 -6.71
N ASN A 109 -14.08 4.13 -7.07
CA ASN A 109 -14.03 5.39 -7.78
C ASN A 109 -13.54 6.48 -6.82
N ALA A 110 -12.32 6.97 -7.03
CA ALA A 110 -11.68 7.94 -6.16
C ALA A 110 -12.39 9.30 -6.10
N ARG A 111 -13.26 9.63 -7.07
CA ARG A 111 -14.07 10.86 -7.07
C ARG A 111 -15.22 10.81 -6.06
N LYS A 112 -15.54 9.63 -5.55
CA LYS A 112 -16.59 9.41 -4.55
C LYS A 112 -16.03 9.26 -3.13
N LEU A 113 -14.78 9.69 -2.92
CA LEU A 113 -14.03 9.54 -1.69
C LEU A 113 -13.65 10.90 -1.11
N THR A 114 -13.80 11.05 0.20
CA THR A 114 -13.33 12.22 0.95
C THR A 114 -12.31 11.76 2.01
N LEU A 115 -11.16 12.44 2.07
CA LEU A 115 -10.13 12.18 3.06
C LEU A 115 -10.61 12.61 4.45
N LEU A 116 -10.55 11.69 5.41
CA LEU A 116 -10.87 11.96 6.82
C LEU A 116 -9.61 12.26 7.63
N SER A 117 -8.55 11.48 7.43
CA SER A 117 -7.28 11.61 8.15
C SER A 117 -6.15 10.88 7.41
N GLY A 118 -4.91 11.30 7.68
CA GLY A 118 -3.69 10.58 7.33
C GLY A 118 -2.77 10.51 8.55
N GLU A 119 -2.19 9.33 8.80
CA GLU A 119 -1.23 9.04 9.89
C GLU A 119 0.10 8.49 9.35
#